data_AF-A0A5C7DNY0-F1
#
_entry.id   AF-A0A5C7DNY0-F1
#
_cell.length_a   1.000
_cell.length_b   1.000
_cell.length_c   1.000
_cell.angle_alpha   90.00
_cell.angle_beta   90.00
_cell.angle_gamma   90.00
#
_symmetry.space_group_name_H-M   'P 1'
#
loop_
_entity.id
_entity.type
_entity.pdbx_description
1 polymer ?
#
loop_
_entity_poly.entity_id
_entity_poly.type
_entity_poly.pdbx_seq_one_letter_code
_entity_poly.pdbx_strand_id
1 'polypeptide(L)'
;MKFIITLACLCSFAFAYKVQGILKNINPNTISIQTNFDNNLIITILPQTQIEIYGCGVFGSNKKQANVQDLKKGSIIKVDGNKNGSIIIAQKIIVECNDQKRAF
;
A
#
# COMPACT_ATOMS: atom_id res chain seq x y z
N MET A 1 14.65 -24.91 -44.48
CA MET A 1 13.66 -23.99 -43.86
C MET A 1 12.97 -24.72 -42.72
N LYS A 2 13.24 -24.36 -41.47
CA LYS A 2 12.45 -24.81 -40.31
C LYS A 2 12.66 -23.77 -39.20
N PHE A 3 11.76 -22.80 -39.17
CA PHE A 3 11.67 -21.78 -38.14
C PHE A 3 11.23 -22.46 -36.84
N ILE A 4 12.18 -22.67 -35.91
CA ILE A 4 11.87 -23.03 -34.53
C ILE A 4 11.44 -21.72 -33.85
N ILE A 5 10.12 -21.53 -33.75
CA ILE A 5 9.51 -20.41 -33.05
C ILE A 5 9.72 -20.64 -31.56
N THR A 6 10.72 -19.94 -31.03
CA THR A 6 10.97 -19.70 -29.61
C THR A 6 9.78 -18.92 -29.02
N LEU A 7 8.76 -19.64 -28.53
CA LEU A 7 7.74 -19.07 -27.67
C LEU A 7 8.32 -18.88 -26.27
N ALA A 8 9.22 -17.91 -26.12
CA ALA A 8 9.68 -17.44 -24.82
C ALA A 8 8.50 -16.74 -24.14
N CYS A 9 7.83 -17.47 -23.26
CA CYS A 9 6.83 -16.95 -22.34
C CYS A 9 7.52 -15.89 -21.47
N LEU A 10 7.38 -14.62 -21.84
CA LEU A 10 7.77 -13.46 -21.04
C LEU A 10 6.80 -13.36 -19.85
N CYS A 11 6.91 -14.30 -18.91
CA CYS A 11 6.31 -14.17 -17.59
C CYS A 11 6.97 -12.97 -16.92
N SER A 12 6.30 -11.82 -17.01
CA SER A 12 6.67 -10.64 -16.25
C SER A 12 6.33 -10.93 -14.79
N PHE A 13 7.32 -11.37 -14.01
CA PHE A 13 7.16 -11.56 -12.58
C PHE A 13 6.94 -10.18 -11.94
N ALA A 14 5.67 -9.83 -11.77
CA ALA A 14 5.25 -8.74 -10.91
C ALA A 14 5.53 -9.16 -9.46
N PHE A 15 6.68 -8.76 -8.92
CA PHE A 15 7.03 -9.04 -7.54
C PHE A 15 6.07 -8.29 -6.62
N ALA A 16 5.25 -9.05 -5.88
CA ALA A 16 4.42 -8.51 -4.83
C ALA A 16 5.32 -7.80 -3.80
N TYR A 17 5.12 -6.49 -3.67
CA TYR A 17 5.86 -5.63 -2.77
C TYR A 17 4.97 -5.28 -1.59
N LYS A 18 5.36 -5.71 -0.40
CA LYS A 18 4.62 -5.46 0.84
C LYS A 18 5.47 -4.61 1.78
N VAL A 19 4.94 -3.49 2.21
CA VAL A 19 5.62 -2.57 3.12
C VAL A 19 4.68 -2.07 4.21
N GLN A 20 5.21 -1.92 5.42
CA GLN A 20 4.50 -1.35 6.55
C GLN A 20 5.25 -0.12 7.06
N GLY A 21 4.51 0.94 7.39
CA GLY A 21 5.12 2.18 7.87
C GLY A 21 4.09 3.16 8.43
N ILE A 22 4.60 4.32 8.84
CA ILE A 22 3.80 5.44 9.34
C ILE A 22 3.57 6.42 8.20
N LEU A 23 2.32 6.80 7.98
CA LEU A 23 1.95 7.75 6.94
C LEU A 23 2.41 9.17 7.29
N LYS A 24 3.35 9.75 6.52
CA LYS A 24 3.85 11.11 6.74
C LYS A 24 3.11 12.15 5.93
N ASN A 25 2.97 11.91 4.62
CA ASN A 25 2.31 12.85 3.73
C ASN A 25 1.36 12.15 2.78
N ILE A 26 0.32 12.88 2.38
CA ILE A 26 -0.78 12.39 1.56
C ILE A 26 -1.00 13.41 0.46
N ASN A 27 -0.86 12.95 -0.77
CA ASN A 27 -1.21 13.65 -1.98
C ASN A 27 -2.27 12.81 -2.73
N PRO A 28 -3.01 13.39 -3.71
CA PRO A 28 -4.08 12.67 -4.40
C PRO A 28 -3.61 11.40 -5.13
N ASN A 29 -2.37 11.41 -5.64
CA ASN A 29 -1.81 10.32 -6.45
C ASN A 29 -0.58 9.66 -5.79
N THR A 30 -0.12 10.17 -4.65
CA THR A 30 1.08 9.65 -3.98
C THR A 30 0.94 9.74 -2.47
N ILE A 31 1.56 8.81 -1.76
CA ILE A 31 1.72 8.88 -0.31
C ILE A 31 3.20 8.73 0.04
N SER A 32 3.58 9.39 1.13
CA SER A 32 4.90 9.24 1.72
C SER A 32 4.76 8.47 3.02
N ILE A 33 5.52 7.38 3.12
CA ILE A 33 5.55 6.54 4.32
C ILE A 33 6.95 6.52 4.93
N GLN A 34 6.99 6.57 6.26
CA GLN A 34 8.19 6.31 7.03
C GLN A 34 8.22 4.83 7.40
N THR A 35 9.25 4.14 6.96
CA THR A 35 9.53 2.74 7.28
C THR A 35 10.80 2.67 8.11
N ASN A 36 11.15 1.48 8.59
CA ASN A 36 12.42 1.27 9.32
C ASN A 36 13.65 1.44 8.41
N PHE A 37 13.50 1.26 7.10
CA PHE A 37 14.61 1.28 6.13
C PHE A 37 14.71 2.59 5.36
N ASP A 38 13.60 3.32 5.21
CA ASP A 38 13.51 4.58 4.50
C ASP A 38 12.57 5.54 5.24
N ASN A 39 13.05 6.75 5.46
CA ASN A 39 12.36 7.78 6.21
C ASN A 39 11.29 8.53 5.36
N ASN A 40 11.34 8.37 4.04
CA ASN A 40 10.44 9.05 3.08
C ASN A 40 10.20 8.20 1.82
N LEU A 41 9.65 7.00 2.00
CA LEU A 41 9.33 6.13 0.88
C LEU A 41 8.08 6.65 0.15
N ILE A 42 8.23 6.98 -1.13
CA ILE A 42 7.13 7.47 -1.98
C ILE A 42 6.44 6.29 -2.66
N ILE A 43 5.13 6.22 -2.49
CA ILE A 43 4.28 5.19 -3.09
C ILE A 43 3.24 5.87 -3.96
N THR A 44 3.06 5.36 -5.17
CA THR A 44 2.08 5.85 -6.13
C THR A 44 0.74 5.16 -5.91
N ILE A 45 -0.33 5.95 -5.87
CA ILE A 45 -1.72 5.49 -5.76
C ILE A 45 -2.38 5.64 -7.12
N LEU A 46 -3.03 4.58 -7.58
CA LEU A 46 -3.82 4.57 -8.80
C LEU A 46 -5.32 4.57 -8.46
N PRO A 47 -6.21 4.97 -9.38
CA PRO A 47 -7.65 4.99 -9.13
C PRO A 47 -8.24 3.62 -8.73
N GLN A 48 -7.63 2.52 -9.17
CA GLN A 48 -8.02 1.17 -8.80
C GLN A 48 -7.44 0.68 -7.47
N THR A 49 -6.61 1.48 -6.77
CA THR A 49 -6.03 1.08 -5.49
C THR A 49 -7.13 0.91 -4.44
N GLN A 50 -7.19 -0.25 -3.81
CA GLN A 50 -8.15 -0.52 -2.74
C GLN A 50 -7.66 0.06 -1.42
N ILE A 51 -8.47 0.87 -0.75
CA ILE A 51 -8.09 1.45 0.54
C ILE A 51 -9.08 0.95 1.60
N GLU A 52 -8.55 0.28 2.62
CA GLU A 52 -9.31 -0.25 3.74
C GLU A 52 -8.83 0.40 5.04
N ILE A 53 -9.76 0.97 5.81
CA ILE A 53 -9.48 1.50 7.13
C ILE A 53 -10.12 0.57 8.16
N TYR A 54 -9.31 0.06 9.08
CA TYR A 54 -9.82 -0.67 10.23
C TYR A 54 -10.36 0.32 11.27
N GLY A 55 -11.63 0.16 11.63
CA GLY A 55 -12.26 0.96 12.68
C GLY A 55 -11.80 0.51 14.06
N CYS A 56 -11.24 1.43 14.84
CA CYS A 56 -10.75 1.17 16.20
C CYS A 56 -11.84 1.41 17.25
N GLY A 57 -13.04 0.86 17.02
CA GLY A 57 -14.18 1.03 17.93
C GLY A 57 -14.24 -0.02 19.04
N VAL A 58 -15.01 0.29 20.09
CA VAL A 58 -15.35 -0.64 21.20
C VAL A 58 -16.13 -1.86 20.73
N PHE A 59 -16.78 -1.77 19.56
CA PHE A 59 -17.61 -2.81 18.96
C PHE A 59 -16.91 -3.64 17.88
N GLY A 60 -15.57 -3.71 17.92
CA GLY A 60 -14.78 -4.59 17.07
C GLY A 60 -14.19 -3.93 15.81
N SER A 61 -13.26 -4.67 15.20
CA SER A 61 -12.46 -4.25 14.04
C SER A 61 -13.27 -4.35 12.75
N ASN A 62 -14.12 -3.36 12.48
CA ASN A 62 -14.84 -3.29 11.21
C ASN A 62 -13.93 -2.74 10.11
N LYS A 63 -13.82 -3.47 9.00
CA LYS A 63 -13.12 -2.99 7.80
C LYS A 63 -14.07 -2.10 7.01
N LYS A 64 -13.66 -0.87 6.75
CA LYS A 64 -14.42 0.07 5.91
C LYS A 64 -13.60 0.39 4.66
N GLN A 65 -14.21 0.26 3.49
CA GLN A 65 -13.63 0.78 2.26
C GLN A 65 -13.62 2.32 2.33
N ALA A 66 -12.47 2.91 2.03
CA ALA A 66 -12.23 4.33 2.18
C ALA A 66 -11.56 4.90 0.93
N ASN A 67 -11.36 6.22 0.91
CA ASN A 67 -10.62 6.91 -0.15
C ASN A 67 -9.30 7.49 0.40
N VAL A 68 -8.43 7.96 -0.49
CA VAL A 68 -7.14 8.60 -0.16
C VAL A 68 -7.35 9.80 0.79
N GLN A 69 -8.48 10.49 0.64
CA GLN A 69 -8.86 11.64 1.46
C GLN A 69 -9.18 11.27 2.91
N ASP A 70 -9.59 10.03 3.18
CA ASP A 70 -9.91 9.54 4.53
C ASP A 70 -8.65 9.11 5.30
N LEU A 71 -7.50 9.03 4.63
CA LEU A 71 -6.23 8.70 5.25
C LEU A 71 -5.79 9.83 6.19
N LYS A 72 -5.28 9.46 7.37
CA LYS A 72 -4.78 10.41 8.36
C LYS A 72 -3.28 10.28 8.51
N LYS A 73 -2.60 11.43 8.51
CA LYS A 73 -1.16 11.50 8.82
C LYS A 73 -0.91 10.95 10.23
N GLY A 74 0.18 10.22 10.40
CA GLY A 74 0.54 9.53 11.64
C GLY A 74 -0.11 8.16 11.82
N SER A 75 -1.03 7.74 10.95
CA SER A 75 -1.59 6.39 10.98
C SER A 75 -0.56 5.35 10.53
N ILE A 76 -0.62 4.17 11.14
CA ILE A 76 0.15 3.00 10.69
C ILE A 76 -0.58 2.42 9.49
N ILE A 77 0.13 2.25 8.38
CA ILE A 77 -0.42 1.69 7.16
C ILE A 77 0.44 0.55 6.63
N LYS A 78 -0.24 -0.45 6.07
CA LYS A 78 0.34 -1.53 5.28
C LYS A 78 -0.02 -1.28 3.83
N VAL A 79 0.98 -1.28 2.96
CA VAL A 79 0.80 -1.15 1.52
C VAL A 79 1.22 -2.45 0.87
N ASP A 80 0.27 -3.07 0.18
CA ASP A 80 0.52 -4.15 -0.75
C ASP A 80 0.51 -3.55 -2.17
N GLY A 81 1.56 -3.81 -2.93
CA GLY A 81 1.78 -3.18 -4.21
C GLY A 81 2.68 -3.99 -5.12
N ASN A 82 3.10 -3.38 -6.22
CA ASN A 82 4.09 -3.94 -7.12
C ASN A 82 5.20 -2.90 -7.32
N LYS A 83 6.43 -3.39 -7.42
CA LYS A 83 7.60 -2.55 -7.68
C LYS A 83 7.94 -2.64 -9.17
N ASN A 84 7.79 -1.53 -9.88
CA ASN A 84 8.20 -1.39 -11.27
C ASN A 84 9.46 -0.51 -11.35
N GLY A 85 10.64 -1.12 -11.29
CA GLY A 85 11.91 -0.41 -11.18
C GLY A 85 12.01 0.37 -9.87
N SER A 86 12.12 1.70 -9.96
CA SER A 86 12.17 2.60 -8.79
C SER A 86 10.81 3.04 -8.28
N ILE A 87 9.72 2.73 -9.00
CA ILE A 87 8.36 3.18 -8.64
C ILE A 87 7.63 2.05 -7.92
N ILE A 88 7.04 2.38 -6.78
CA ILE A 88 6.16 1.47 -6.03
C ILE A 88 4.72 1.88 -6.32
N ILE A 89 3.93 0.95 -6.85
CA ILE A 89 2.52 1.15 -7.17
C ILE A 89 1.68 0.40 -6.15
N ALA A 90 0.86 1.12 -5.38
CA ALA A 90 -0.06 0.51 -4.42
C ALA A 90 -1.22 -0.18 -5.13
N GLN A 91 -1.44 -1.45 -4.82
CA GLN A 91 -2.65 -2.18 -5.21
C GLN A 91 -3.67 -2.12 -4.08
N LYS A 92 -3.20 -2.23 -2.84
CA LYS A 92 -4.03 -2.18 -1.64
C LYS A 92 -3.32 -1.43 -0.51
N ILE A 93 -4.05 -0.56 0.17
CA ILE A 93 -3.59 0.17 1.34
C ILE A 93 -4.51 -0.19 2.50
N ILE A 94 -3.94 -0.67 3.58
CA ILE A 94 -4.64 -1.05 4.80
C ILE A 94 -4.17 -0.12 5.91
N VAL A 95 -5.08 0.64 6.49
CA VAL A 95 -4.81 1.48 7.67
C VAL A 95 -5.11 0.66 8.92
N GLU A 96 -4.09 0.47 9.74
CA GLU A 96 -4.18 -0.26 10.99
C GLU A 96 -4.48 0.67 12.16
N CYS A 97 -5.19 0.10 13.14
CA CYS A 97 -5.40 0.73 14.43
C CYS A 97 -4.11 0.68 15.24
N ASN A 98 -3.70 1.82 15.78
CA ASN A 98 -2.67 1.83 16.80
C ASN A 98 -3.28 1.32 18.12
N ASP A 99 -2.98 0.07 18.48
CA ASP A 99 -3.50 -0.58 19.71
C ASP A 99 -3.12 0.18 20.99
N GLN A 100 -2.14 1.10 20.95
CA GLN A 100 -1.78 1.92 22.12
C GLN A 100 -2.88 2.89 22.58
N LYS A 101 -3.90 3.18 21.75
CA LYS A 101 -5.05 4.02 22.15
C LYS A 101 -6.20 3.23 22.81
N ARG A 102 -6.09 1.90 22.94
CA ARG A 102 -7.10 1.05 23.62
C ARG A 102 -6.89 0.95 25.14
N ALA A 103 -5.83 1.53 25.68
CA ALA A 103 -5.52 1.52 27.11
C ALA A 103 -5.79 2.89 27.74
N PHE A 104 -7.06 3.34 27.73
CA PHE A 104 -7.56 4.38 28.63
C PHE A 104 -9.00 4.07 29.00
#